data_AF-A0A6B0BQI1-F1
#
_entry.id   AF-A0A6B0BQI1-F1
#
_cell.length_a   1.000
_cell.length_b   1.000
_cell.length_c   1.000
_cell.angle_alpha   90.00
_cell.angle_beta   90.00
_cell.angle_gamma   90.00
#
_symmetry.space_group_name_H-M   'P 1'
#
loop_
_entity.id
_entity.type
_entity.pdbx_description
1 polymer ?
#
loop_
_entity_poly.entity_id
_entity_poly.type
_entity_poly.pdbx_seq_one_letter_code
_entity_poly.pdbx_strand_id
1 'polypeptide(L)' 'LHIAEEAHHIMNNHSIMIYPIDIETLFETNKWINAYECYFKNMLGLKCELQSIDAFNFIQQLDLNNNS' A
#
# COMPACT_ATOMS: atom_id res chain seq x y z
N LEU A 1 -8.56 -18.72 -2.04
CA LEU A 1 -7.10 -18.96 -1.97
C LEU A 1 -6.30 -17.88 -2.70
N HIS A 2 -6.78 -17.31 -3.82
CA HIS A 2 -6.05 -16.31 -4.61
C HIS A 2 -5.83 -14.91 -4.01
N ILE A 3 -6.70 -14.41 -3.13
CA ILE A 3 -6.64 -12.99 -2.68
C ILE A 3 -5.33 -12.69 -1.93
N ALA A 4 -4.85 -13.63 -1.11
CA ALA A 4 -3.59 -13.45 -0.40
C ALA A 4 -2.38 -13.46 -1.34
N GLU A 5 -2.41 -14.31 -2.38
CA GLU A 5 -1.35 -14.39 -3.39
C GLU A 5 -1.27 -13.09 -4.21
N GLU A 6 -2.42 -12.54 -4.58
CA GLU A 6 -2.51 -11.26 -5.29
C GLU A 6 -2.03 -10.09 -4.43
N ALA A 7 -2.42 -10.05 -3.15
CA ALA A 7 -1.92 -9.06 -2.21
C ALA A 7 -0.39 -9.12 -2.05
N HIS A 8 0.17 -10.34 -1.95
CA HIS A 8 1.62 -10.54 -1.91
C HIS A 8 2.31 -10.07 -3.19
N HIS A 9 1.71 -10.32 -4.36
CA HIS A 9 2.25 -9.86 -5.63
C HIS A 9 2.30 -8.33 -5.72
N ILE A 10 1.20 -7.66 -5.36
CA ILE A 10 1.13 -6.19 -5.34
C ILE A 10 2.13 -5.60 -4.34
N MET A 11 2.19 -6.13 -3.12
CA MET A 11 3.16 -5.66 -2.12
C MET A 11 4.60 -5.81 -2.60
N ASN A 12 4.96 -6.94 -3.22
CA ASN A 12 6.32 -7.13 -3.76
C ASN A 12 6.64 -6.08 -4.83
N ASN A 13 5.72 -5.81 -5.75
CA ASN A 13 5.92 -4.80 -6.78
C ASN A 13 6.11 -3.41 -6.16
N HIS A 14 5.29 -3.04 -5.17
CA HIS A 14 5.45 -1.78 -4.44
C HIS A 14 6.80 -1.70 -3.72
N SER A 15 7.22 -2.77 -3.04
CA SER A 15 8.53 -2.80 -2.37
C SER A 15 9.70 -2.58 -3.34
N ILE A 16 9.61 -3.10 -4.57
CA ILE A 16 10.61 -2.86 -5.62
C ILE A 16 10.61 -1.39 -6.05
N MET A 17 9.44 -0.80 -6.28
CA MET A 17 9.31 0.61 -6.71
C MET A 17 9.81 1.60 -5.66
N ILE A 18 9.68 1.25 -4.38
CA ILE A 18 10.07 2.11 -3.27
C ILE A 18 11.58 2.03 -3.01
N TYR A 19 12.27 0.96 -3.41
CA TYR A 19 13.71 0.84 -3.19
C TYR A 19 14.51 1.94 -3.92
N PRO A 20 15.52 2.58 -3.28
CA PRO A 20 16.14 2.29 -1.98
C PRO A 20 15.64 3.16 -0.82
N ILE A 21 14.43 3.74 -0.92
CA ILE A 21 13.93 4.70 0.07
C ILE A 21 13.77 4.03 1.45
N ASP A 22 14.26 4.71 2.48
CA ASP A 22 13.96 4.36 3.86
C ASP A 22 12.53 4.80 4.20
N ILE A 23 11.58 3.86 4.12
CA ILE A 23 10.16 4.13 4.28
C ILE A 23 9.77 4.66 5.66
N GLU A 24 10.55 4.36 6.69
CA GLU A 24 10.28 4.82 8.06
C GLU A 24 10.57 6.32 8.20
N THR A 25 11.34 6.91 7.27
CA THR A 25 11.54 8.36 7.18
C THR A 25 10.35 9.10 6.58
N LEU A 26 9.50 8.42 5.80
CA LEU A 26 8.31 9.01 5.20
C LEU A 26 7.12 8.96 6.16
N PHE A 27 6.86 7.78 6.73
CA PHE A 27 5.75 7.56 7.66
C PHE A 27 6.13 6.53 8.72
N GLU A 28 5.54 6.65 9.91
CA GLU A 28 5.65 5.67 10.98
C GLU A 28 5.12 4.29 10.54
N THR A 29 5.69 3.20 11.06
CA THR A 29 5.35 1.82 10.69
C THR A 29 3.85 1.50 10.85
N ASN A 30 3.19 2.02 11.88
CA ASN A 30 1.74 1.86 12.10
C ASN A 30 0.91 2.49 10.96
N LYS A 31 1.33 3.63 10.41
CA LYS A 31 0.67 4.31 9.29
C LYS A 31 0.81 3.50 8.01
N TRP A 32 1.98 2.92 7.76
CA TRP A 32 2.18 1.98 6.65
C TRP A 32 1.28 0.76 6.75
N ILE A 33 1.22 0.12 7.93
CA ILE A 33 0.39 -1.06 8.17
C ILE A 33 -1.09 -0.72 7.90
N ASN A 34 -1.59 0.37 8.48
CA ASN A 34 -2.99 0.77 8.29
C ASN A 34 -3.29 1.17 6.84
N ALA A 35 -2.38 1.87 6.16
CA ALA A 35 -2.56 2.24 4.76
C ALA A 35 -2.67 1.00 3.86
N TYR A 36 -1.78 0.02 4.00
CA TYR A 36 -1.86 -1.23 3.24
C TYR A 36 -3.07 -2.08 3.62
N GLU A 37 -3.44 -2.13 4.90
CA GLU A 37 -4.68 -2.78 5.34
C GLU A 37 -5.91 -2.16 4.66
N CYS A 38 -6.01 -0.84 4.65
CA CYS A 38 -7.10 -0.14 3.98
C CYS A 38 -7.08 -0.30 2.47
N TYR A 39 -5.90 -0.31 1.86
CA TYR A 39 -5.74 -0.54 0.42
C TYR A 39 -6.30 -1.89 0.00
N PHE A 40 -5.91 -2.98 0.67
CA PHE A 40 -6.41 -4.31 0.35
C PHE A 40 -7.89 -4.49 0.72
N LYS A 41 -8.36 -3.89 1.82
CA LYS A 41 -9.80 -3.86 2.13
C LYS A 41 -10.61 -3.15 1.05
N ASN A 42 -10.12 -2.02 0.54
CA ASN A 42 -10.80 -1.26 -0.52
C ASN A 42 -10.87 -2.05 -1.83
N MET A 43 -9.83 -2.82 -2.17
CA MET A 43 -9.83 -3.72 -3.33
C MET A 43 -10.96 -4.78 -3.25
N LEU A 44 -11.36 -5.15 -2.02
CA LEU A 44 -12.44 -6.09 -1.75
C LEU A 44 -13.81 -5.40 -1.51
N GLY A 45 -13.88 -4.07 -1.64
CA GLY A 45 -15.09 -3.30 -1.33
C GLY A 45 -15.44 -3.23 0.17
N LEU A 46 -14.48 -3.52 1.04
CA LEU A 46 -14.65 -3.50 2.49
C LEU A 46 -14.31 -2.12 3.05
N LYS A 47 -15.03 -1.72 4.11
CA LYS A 47 -14.73 -0.47 4.82
C LYS A 47 -13.43 -0.59 5.61
N CYS A 48 -12.68 0.49 5.67
CA CYS A 48 -11.50 0.62 6.52
C CYS A 48 -11.47 2.00 7.20
N GLU A 49 -11.00 2.04 8.44
CA GLU A 49 -10.74 3.28 9.15
C GLU A 49 -9.30 3.70 8.92
N LEU A 50 -9.14 4.74 8.10
CA LEU A 50 -7.83 5.23 7.70
C LEU A 50 -7.26 6.17 8.77
N GLN A 51 -6.05 5.86 9.23
CA GLN A 51 -5.31 6.64 10.22
C GLN A 51 -4.40 7.69 9.57
N SER A 52 -4.01 7.50 8.31
CA SER A 52 -3.20 8.46 7.55
C SER A 52 -3.59 8.46 6.08
N ILE A 53 -4.11 9.60 5.61
CA ILE A 53 -4.43 9.80 4.19
C ILE A 53 -3.18 9.92 3.32
N ASP A 54 -2.08 10.45 3.86
CA ASP A 54 -0.85 10.67 3.11
C ASP A 54 -0.16 9.36 2.73
N ALA A 55 -0.03 8.43 3.69
CA ALA A 55 0.54 7.10 3.42
C ALA A 55 -0.33 6.30 2.44
N PHE A 56 -1.66 6.43 2.54
CA PHE A 56 -2.59 5.79 1.62
C PHE A 56 -2.53 6.37 0.20
N ASN A 57 -2.47 7.70 0.07
CA ASN A 57 -2.31 8.34 -1.23
C ASN A 57 -0.96 7.97 -1.87
N PHE A 58 0.11 7.89 -1.06
CA PHE A 58 1.42 7.47 -1.55
C PHE A 58 1.36 6.08 -2.20
N ILE A 59 0.79 5.08 -1.52
CA ILE A 59 0.68 3.72 -2.10
C ILE A 59 -0.21 3.67 -3.34
N GLN A 60 -1.28 4.47 -3.41
CA GLN A 60 -2.12 4.53 -4.61
C GLN A 60 -1.38 5.14 -5.82
N GLN A 61 -0.44 6.05 -5.58
CA GLN A 61 0.37 6.62 -6.66
C GLN A 61 1.35 5.61 -7.27
N LEU A 62 1.76 4.57 -6.53
CA LEU A 62 2.62 3.51 -7.06
C LEU A 62 1.91 2.76 -8.20
N ASP A 63 0.60 2.51 -8.07
CA ASP A 63 -0.19 1.88 -9.14
C ASP A 63 -0.35 2.77 -10.39
N LEU A 64 -0.46 4.09 -10.19
CA LEU A 64 -0.59 5.05 -11.30
C LEU A 64 0.72 5.15 -12.11
N ASN A 65 1.86 5.07 -11.43
CA ASN A 65 3.18 5.16 -12.05
C ASN A 65 3.57 3.88 -12.83
N ASN A 66 2.95 2.73 -12.54
CA ASN A 66 3.15 1.48 -13.31
C ASN A 66 2.41 1.44 -14.66
N ASN A 67 1.47 2.36 -14.89
CA ASN A 67 0.64 2.39 -16.09
C ASN A 67 1.03 3.49 -17.09
N SER A 68 2.23 4.08 -16.94
CA SER A 68 2.79 5.13 -17.82
C SER A 68 3.93 4.62 -18.70
#